data_AF-A0A560IIB2-F1
#
_entry.id   AF-A0A560IIB2-F1
#
_cell.length_a   1.000
_cell.length_b   1.000
_cell.length_c   1.000
_cell.angle_alpha   90.00
_cell.angle_beta   90.00
_cell.angle_gamma   90.00
#
_symmetry.space_group_name_H-M   'P 1'
#
loop_
_entity.id
_entity.type
_entity.pdbx_description
1 polymer ?
#
loop_
_entity_poly.entity_id
_entity_poly.type
_entity_poly.pdbx_seq_one_letter_code
_entity_poly.pdbx_strand_id
1 'polypeptide(L)' 'MLSPDAVRGYTTVAGAASKTGRLDAKTRELIALAVAVSLRCDGCIAIHAQTRGSLA' A
#
# COMPACT_ATOMS: atom_id res chain seq x y z
N MET A 1 -17.92 13.88 -6.06
CA MET A 1 -17.62 13.10 -7.28
C MET A 1 -16.11 13.02 -7.44
N LEU A 2 -15.56 11.82 -7.60
CA LEU A 2 -14.13 11.62 -7.79
C LEU A 2 -13.79 11.77 -9.28
N SER A 3 -12.83 12.63 -9.63
CA SER A 3 -12.41 12.84 -11.02
C SER A 3 -11.76 11.56 -11.56
N PRO A 4 -12.18 11.03 -12.73
CA PRO A 4 -11.57 9.85 -13.34
C PRO A 4 -10.05 9.98 -13.51
N ASP A 5 -9.57 11.18 -13.83
CA ASP A 5 -8.14 11.42 -14.05
C ASP A 5 -7.37 11.50 -12.73
N ALA A 6 -8.01 11.95 -11.64
CA ALA A 6 -7.41 11.89 -10.32
C ALA A 6 -7.20 10.43 -9.86
N VAL A 7 -8.18 9.55 -10.11
CA VAL A 7 -8.05 8.11 -9.82
C VAL A 7 -6.94 7.48 -10.65
N ARG A 8 -6.85 7.84 -11.94
CA ARG A 8 -5.81 7.36 -12.85
C ARG A 8 -4.41 7.78 -12.39
N GLY A 9 -4.26 9.03 -11.96
CA GLY A 9 -3.00 9.53 -11.40
C GLY A 9 -2.61 8.79 -10.13
N TYR A 10 -3.54 8.65 -9.18
CA TYR A 10 -3.30 7.93 -7.92
C TYR A 10 -2.86 6.48 -8.16
N THR A 11 -3.59 5.73 -8.99
CA THR A 11 -3.27 4.32 -9.28
C THR A 11 -1.92 4.17 -9.98
N THR A 12 -1.54 5.12 -10.84
CA THR A 12 -0.22 5.15 -11.48
C THR A 12 0.91 5.28 -10.47
N VAL A 13 0.78 6.22 -9.52
CA VAL A 13 1.80 6.45 -8.48
C VAL A 13 1.83 5.28 -7.50
N ALA A 14 0.67 4.78 -7.06
CA ALA A 14 0.57 3.68 -6.11
C ALA A 14 1.28 2.41 -6.62
N GLY A 15 1.19 2.12 -7.93
CA GLY A 15 1.86 0.97 -8.54
C GLY A 15 3.33 1.18 -8.90
N ALA A 16 3.85 2.41 -8.87
CA ALA A 16 5.20 2.73 -9.34
C ALA A 16 6.28 2.08 -8.48
N ALA A 17 6.07 2.03 -7.15
CA ALA A 17 7.02 1.43 -6.20
C ALA A 17 7.34 -0.04 -6.51
N SER A 18 6.37 -0.77 -7.08
CA SER A 18 6.52 -2.18 -7.46
C SER A 18 7.41 -2.41 -8.68
N LYS A 19 7.62 -1.38 -9.52
CA LYS A 19 8.34 -1.49 -10.80
C LYS A 19 9.85 -1.28 -10.69
N THR A 20 10.33 -0.68 -9.60
CA THR A 20 11.75 -0.33 -9.43
C THR A 20 12.64 -1.50 -9.05
N GLY A 21 12.07 -2.59 -8.51
CA GLY A 21 12.80 -3.80 -8.14
C GLY A 21 13.84 -3.64 -7.02
N ARG A 22 14.07 -2.43 -6.49
CA ARG A 22 15.08 -2.14 -5.46
C ARG A 22 14.74 -2.74 -4.09
N LEU A 23 13.46 -2.93 -3.83
CA LEU A 23 12.92 -3.58 -2.65
C LEU A 23 12.05 -4.74 -3.11
N ASP A 24 12.14 -5.86 -2.40
CA ASP A 24 11.20 -6.96 -2.58
C ASP A 24 9.78 -6.54 -2.12
N ALA A 25 8.76 -7.26 -2.58
CA ALA A 25 7.37 -6.95 -2.27
C ALA A 25 7.10 -7.00 -0.76
N LYS A 26 7.69 -7.96 -0.04
CA LYS A 26 7.48 -8.16 1.40
C LYS A 26 8.09 -7.02 2.22
N THR A 27 9.20 -6.44 1.79
CA THR A 27 9.78 -5.25 2.43
C THR A 27 8.92 -4.01 2.19
N ARG A 28 8.40 -3.81 0.98
CA ARG A 28 7.49 -2.68 0.68
C ARG A 28 6.23 -2.73 1.52
N GLU A 29 5.61 -3.90 1.66
CA GLU A 29 4.38 -4.06 2.45
C GLU A 29 4.62 -3.81 3.94
N LEU A 30 5.81 -4.11 4.49
CA LEU A 30 6.12 -3.72 5.87
C LEU A 30 6.21 -2.22 6.06
N ILE A 31 6.82 -1.53 5.10
CA ILE A 31 6.92 -0.07 5.15
C ILE A 31 5.52 0.52 5.10
N ALA A 32 4.65 0.01 4.21
CA ALA A 32 3.26 0.42 4.12
C ALA A 32 2.47 0.14 5.41
N LEU A 33 2.66 -1.03 6.03
CA LEU A 33 2.03 -1.37 7.31
C LEU A 33 2.51 -0.47 8.45
N ALA A 34 3.80 -0.18 8.55
CA ALA A 34 4.34 0.73 9.55
C ALA A 34 3.74 2.13 9.41
N VAL A 35 3.64 2.64 8.17
CA VAL A 35 2.98 3.92 7.86
C VAL A 35 1.51 3.89 8.27
N ALA A 36 0.78 2.83 7.95
CA ALA A 36 -0.63 2.66 8.33
C ALA A 36 -0.83 2.70 9.85
N VAL A 37 0.06 2.07 10.61
CA VAL A 37 0.06 2.09 12.08
C VAL A 37 0.39 3.49 12.61
N SER A 38 1.37 4.20 12.05
CA SER A 38 1.70 5.58 12.44
C SER A 38 0.54 6.55 12.19
N LEU A 39 -0.21 6.34 11.12
CA LEU A 39 -1.41 7.12 10.76
C LEU A 39 -2.67 6.66 11.50
N ARG A 40 -2.62 5.55 12.24
CA ARG A 40 -3.78 4.92 12.91
C ARG A 40 -4.96 4.69 11.97
N CYS A 41 -4.67 4.25 10.74
CA CYS A 41 -5.69 4.03 9.72
C CYS A 41 -6.05 2.54 9.64
N ASP A 42 -7.16 2.15 10.27
CA ASP A 42 -7.60 0.75 10.36
C ASP A 42 -7.78 0.08 8.98
N GLY A 43 -8.29 0.83 8.00
CA GLY A 43 -8.44 0.32 6.63
C GLY A 43 -7.10 -0.01 5.97
N CYS A 44 -6.09 0.86 6.12
CA CYS A 44 -4.76 0.62 5.61
C CYS A 44 -4.04 -0.51 6.37
N ILE A 45 -4.26 -0.62 7.68
CA ILE A 45 -3.72 -1.71 8.50
C ILE A 45 -4.29 -3.03 8.00
N ALA A 46 -5.61 -3.13 7.83
CA ALA A 46 -6.25 -4.33 7.32
C ALA A 46 -5.69 -4.72 5.95
N ILE A 47 -5.62 -3.77 5.00
CA ILE A 47 -5.13 -4.04 3.65
C ILE A 47 -3.68 -4.56 3.66
N HIS A 48 -2.77 -3.88 4.37
CA HIS A 48 -1.33 -4.19 4.33
C HIS A 48 -0.90 -5.31 5.31
N ALA A 49 -1.72 -5.66 6.30
CA ALA A 49 -1.48 -6.82 7.17
C ALA A 49 -1.78 -8.14 6.46
N GLN A 50 -2.84 -8.18 5.63
CA GLN A 50 -3.24 -9.36 4.86
C GLN A 50 -2.14 -9.81 3.88
N THR A 51 -1.40 -8.86 3.30
CA THR A 51 -0.38 -9.12 2.28
C THR A 51 0.83 -9.90 2.80
N ARG A 52 0.95 -10.13 4.12
CA ARG A 52 2.15 -10.73 4.74
C ARG A 52 1.95 -11.93 5.67
N GLY A 53 0.72 -12.42 5.81
CA GLY A 53 0.45 -13.72 6.44
C GLY A 53 -0.06 -13.65 7.88
N SER A 54 -0.88 -14.67 8.20
CA SER A 54 -1.33 -15.12 9.53
C SER A 54 -2.47 -14.38 10.25
N LEU A 55 -3.37 -13.68 9.57
CA LEU A 55 -4.68 -13.32 10.14
C LEU A 55 -5.80 -14.06 9.38
N ALA A 56 -5.71 -15.38 9.46
CA ALA A 56 -6.81 -16.32 9.39
C ALA A 56 -6.71 -17.20 10.65
#